data_AF-A0AAE3EHE5-F1
#
_entry.id   AF-A0AAE3EHE5-F1
#
_cell.length_a   1.000
_cell.length_b   1.000
_cell.length_c   1.000
_cell.angle_alpha   90.00
_cell.angle_beta   90.00
_cell.angle_gamma   90.00
#
_symmetry.space_group_name_H-M   'P 1'
#
loop_
_entity.id
_entity.type
_entity.pdbx_description
1 polymer ?
#
loop_
_entity_poly.entity_id
_entity_poly.type
_entity_poly.pdbx_seq_one_letter_code
_entity_poly.pdbx_strand_id
1 'polypeptide(L)'
;MIHIRSVLSSLFIVSLAVFLQSCGIDNYIYLFPVSQQLNNPTDSEDVSAQYFHVRTSDSRNQAEEPDSFRGFEVYYRIYNSSSARNQDIAAISTYYESYDGLIQNWLSNTKKFHRMANSVRVNEYPLIPSASDNREVYIRFTQYTDNVPSRIFVGNLGITSAADQDEQLAGLLTTSFDLGIPLRTNSEGVTDASSDDYLFSYDEIDTDDDDVTYTSSVETDKWHVLALVFAYGTDATYNSIYSPSFTMGSIIITDN
;
A
#
# COMPACT_ATOMS: atom_id res chain seq x y z
N MET A 1 14.72 -22.88 65.19
CA MET A 1 15.48 -21.90 64.39
C MET A 1 15.84 -22.36 62.97
N ILE A 2 15.59 -23.62 62.57
CA ILE A 2 15.97 -24.15 61.25
C ILE A 2 14.88 -23.92 60.17
N HIS A 3 13.59 -23.90 60.54
CA HIS A 3 12.50 -23.70 59.57
C HIS A 3 12.37 -22.28 59.00
N ILE A 4 12.77 -21.24 59.74
CA ILE A 4 12.68 -19.85 59.27
C ILE A 4 13.68 -19.58 58.13
N ARG A 5 14.84 -20.25 58.13
CA ARG A 5 15.87 -20.11 57.08
C ARG A 5 15.46 -20.73 55.74
N SER A 6 14.67 -21.80 55.76
CA SER A 6 14.16 -22.46 54.55
C SER A 6 13.11 -21.60 53.82
N VAL A 7 12.22 -20.95 54.55
CA VAL A 7 11.13 -20.16 53.97
C VAL A 7 11.66 -18.85 53.37
N LEU A 8 12.63 -18.20 54.01
CA LEU A 8 13.29 -17.01 53.46
C LEU A 8 14.11 -17.31 52.20
N SER A 9 14.73 -18.49 52.12
CA SER A 9 15.49 -18.91 50.93
C SER A 9 14.58 -19.22 49.74
N SER A 10 13.40 -19.81 49.98
CA SER A 10 12.41 -20.09 48.93
C SER A 10 11.72 -18.81 48.42
N LEU A 11 11.46 -17.83 49.30
CA LEU A 11 10.85 -16.55 48.90
C LEU A 11 11.78 -15.71 48.01
N PHE A 12 13.09 -15.78 48.25
CA PHE A 12 14.10 -15.06 47.49
C PHE A 12 14.32 -15.64 46.07
N ILE A 13 14.16 -16.96 45.91
CA ILE A 13 14.26 -17.63 44.61
C ILE A 13 13.01 -17.34 43.75
N VAL A 14 11.83 -17.30 44.36
CA VAL A 14 10.58 -16.94 43.65
C VAL A 14 10.59 -15.47 43.23
N SER A 15 11.07 -14.54 44.07
CA SER A 15 11.17 -13.13 43.66
C SER A 15 12.20 -12.93 42.55
N LEU A 16 13.36 -13.60 42.60
CA LEU A 16 14.39 -13.52 41.56
C LEU A 16 13.93 -14.14 40.23
N ALA A 17 13.07 -15.17 40.26
CA ALA A 17 12.45 -15.74 39.05
C ALA A 17 11.43 -14.79 38.39
N VAL A 18 10.74 -13.95 39.18
CA VAL A 18 9.83 -12.91 38.65
C VAL A 18 10.60 -11.76 38.01
N PHE A 19 11.80 -11.42 38.50
CA PHE A 19 12.65 -10.39 37.89
C PHE A 19 13.35 -10.84 36.59
N LEU A 20 13.58 -12.15 36.40
CA LEU A 20 14.21 -12.68 35.19
C LEU A 20 13.26 -12.87 33.99
N GLN A 21 11.95 -12.74 34.20
CA GLN A 21 10.96 -12.68 33.10
C GLN A 21 10.68 -11.24 32.62
N SER A 22 11.34 -10.25 33.22
CA SER A 22 11.21 -8.83 32.88
C SER A 22 12.44 -8.34 32.10
N CYS A 23 12.83 -9.05 31.04
CA CYS A 23 13.52 -8.39 29.94
C CYS A 23 12.45 -7.60 29.18
N GLY A 24 12.06 -6.44 29.72
CA GLY A 24 11.16 -5.49 29.10
C GLY A 24 11.87 -4.76 27.96
N ILE A 25 12.24 -5.50 26.91
CA ILE A 25 12.40 -4.88 25.61
C ILE A 25 10.98 -4.62 25.11
N ASP A 26 10.73 -3.39 24.66
CA ASP A 26 9.46 -3.06 24.04
C ASP A 26 9.33 -3.95 22.80
N ASN A 27 8.30 -4.79 22.72
CA ASN A 27 8.02 -5.55 21.52
C ASN A 27 7.49 -4.55 20.48
N TYR A 28 8.39 -4.03 19.66
CA TYR A 28 8.03 -3.20 18.52
C TYR A 28 7.45 -4.09 17.42
N ILE A 29 6.18 -3.88 17.09
CA ILE A 29 5.52 -4.57 15.97
C ILE A 29 6.12 -4.04 14.67
N TYR A 30 6.71 -4.93 13.88
CA TYR A 30 7.31 -4.58 12.59
C TYR A 30 6.63 -5.29 11.44
N LEU A 31 6.01 -4.53 10.54
CA LEU A 31 5.44 -5.06 9.31
C LEU A 31 6.44 -4.94 8.15
N PHE A 32 6.55 -6.00 7.37
CA PHE A 32 7.40 -6.06 6.19
C PHE A 32 6.67 -5.46 4.97
N PRO A 33 7.31 -4.55 4.21
CA PRO A 33 6.75 -4.07 2.95
C PRO A 33 6.66 -5.21 1.92
N VAL A 34 6.11 -4.92 0.75
CA VAL A 34 6.12 -5.85 -0.39
C VAL A 34 7.52 -6.41 -0.65
N SER A 35 7.60 -7.68 -1.06
CA SER A 35 8.86 -8.42 -1.17
C SER A 35 9.58 -8.19 -2.50
N GLN A 36 8.87 -7.77 -3.54
CA GLN A 36 9.42 -7.62 -4.88
C GLN A 36 8.63 -6.61 -5.73
N GLN A 37 9.35 -5.79 -6.50
CA GLN A 37 8.79 -5.06 -7.63
C GLN A 37 8.86 -5.94 -8.88
N LEU A 38 7.72 -6.13 -9.56
CA LEU A 38 7.60 -6.93 -10.78
C LEU A 38 7.45 -6.06 -12.03
N ASN A 39 6.72 -4.93 -11.94
CA ASN A 39 6.66 -3.90 -12.97
C ASN A 39 6.59 -2.51 -12.35
N ASN A 40 7.45 -1.58 -12.80
CA ASN A 40 7.44 -0.18 -12.39
C ASN A 40 7.16 0.71 -13.63
N PRO A 41 6.02 1.40 -13.71
CA PRO A 41 5.62 2.17 -14.89
C PRO A 41 6.27 3.56 -14.99
N THR A 42 7.10 3.96 -14.01
CA THR A 42 7.65 5.32 -13.93
C THR A 42 8.33 5.72 -15.23
N ASP A 43 7.93 6.87 -15.77
CA ASP A 43 8.47 7.50 -16.99
C ASP A 43 8.34 6.65 -18.27
N SER A 44 7.57 5.56 -18.25
CA SER A 44 7.15 4.89 -19.48
C SER A 44 6.06 5.71 -20.15
N GLU A 45 6.14 5.87 -21.47
CA GLU A 45 5.05 6.38 -22.32
C GLU A 45 4.36 5.23 -23.08
N ASP A 46 4.86 3.98 -22.92
CA ASP A 46 4.23 2.79 -23.48
C ASP A 46 3.02 2.39 -22.63
N VAL A 47 1.82 2.53 -23.19
CA VAL A 47 0.53 2.19 -22.56
C VAL A 47 0.49 0.73 -22.10
N SER A 48 1.18 -0.17 -22.80
CA SER A 48 1.27 -1.58 -22.41
C SER A 48 1.96 -1.78 -21.07
N ALA A 49 2.89 -0.89 -20.71
CA ALA A 49 3.64 -0.92 -19.46
C ALA A 49 3.01 -0.07 -18.33
N GLN A 50 1.89 0.64 -18.58
CA GLN A 50 1.19 1.49 -17.60
C GLN A 50 0.37 0.69 -16.59
N TYR A 51 1.05 -0.08 -15.73
CA TYR A 51 0.45 -0.80 -14.61
C TYR A 51 1.44 -0.96 -13.46
N PHE A 52 0.96 -1.06 -12.24
CA PHE A 52 1.79 -1.46 -11.11
C PHE A 52 1.75 -2.97 -10.94
N HIS A 53 2.89 -3.58 -10.62
CA HIS A 53 2.95 -5.00 -10.30
C HIS A 53 3.99 -5.28 -9.23
N VAL A 54 3.55 -5.85 -8.11
CA VAL A 54 4.39 -6.15 -6.95
C VAL A 54 4.04 -7.51 -6.37
N ARG A 55 4.95 -8.08 -5.58
CA ARG A 55 4.70 -9.29 -4.79
C ARG A 55 4.59 -8.95 -3.31
N THR A 56 3.51 -9.38 -2.65
CA THR A 56 3.30 -9.18 -1.21
C THR A 56 4.30 -9.98 -0.37
N SER A 57 4.34 -9.67 0.92
CA SER A 57 5.09 -10.36 1.97
C SER A 57 4.16 -10.98 3.02
N ASP A 58 2.94 -11.34 2.60
CA ASP A 58 1.87 -11.98 3.39
C ASP A 58 2.39 -13.09 4.31
N SER A 59 3.13 -14.05 3.78
CA SER A 59 3.59 -15.23 4.54
C SER A 59 4.54 -14.85 5.67
N ARG A 60 5.36 -13.81 5.46
CA ARG A 60 6.31 -13.31 6.46
C ARG A 60 5.60 -12.51 7.54
N ASN A 61 4.73 -11.59 7.12
CA ASN A 61 3.94 -10.80 8.06
C ASN A 61 3.02 -11.67 8.93
N GLN A 62 2.42 -12.74 8.38
CA GLN A 62 1.64 -13.68 9.20
C GLN A 62 2.50 -14.50 10.15
N ALA A 63 3.72 -14.86 9.76
CA ALA A 63 4.61 -15.65 10.61
C ALA A 63 5.18 -14.83 11.78
N GLU A 64 5.51 -13.56 11.54
CA GLU A 64 6.16 -12.68 12.52
C GLU A 64 5.15 -11.85 13.32
N GLU A 65 4.04 -11.43 12.71
CA GLU A 65 3.04 -10.52 13.31
C GLU A 65 1.57 -10.99 13.10
N PRO A 66 1.22 -12.24 13.45
CA PRO A 66 -0.08 -12.86 13.13
C PRO A 66 -1.28 -12.09 13.70
N ASP A 67 -1.14 -11.53 14.90
CA ASP A 67 -2.22 -10.82 15.58
C ASP A 67 -2.36 -9.37 15.10
N SER A 68 -1.33 -8.82 14.45
CA SER A 68 -1.25 -7.41 14.07
C SER A 68 -1.52 -7.18 12.59
N PHE A 69 -1.00 -8.05 11.70
CA PHE A 69 -1.09 -7.88 10.26
C PHE A 69 -2.53 -8.00 9.72
N ARG A 70 -2.91 -7.12 8.79
CA ARG A 70 -4.25 -7.07 8.18
C ARG A 70 -4.25 -7.10 6.65
N GLY A 71 -3.11 -6.80 6.01
CA GLY A 71 -2.99 -6.77 4.56
C GLY A 71 -2.13 -5.61 4.06
N PHE A 72 -2.41 -5.10 2.86
CA PHE A 72 -1.66 -4.01 2.25
C PHE A 72 -2.55 -2.86 1.80
N GLU A 73 -2.11 -1.64 2.07
CA GLU A 73 -2.72 -0.40 1.61
C GLU A 73 -1.91 0.22 0.50
N VAL A 74 -2.59 0.81 -0.49
CA VAL A 74 -1.96 1.62 -1.53
C VAL A 74 -2.39 3.07 -1.33
N TYR A 75 -1.41 3.96 -1.27
CA TYR A 75 -1.62 5.40 -1.24
C TYR A 75 -1.20 5.99 -2.57
N TYR A 76 -1.89 7.04 -3.00
CA TYR A 76 -1.58 7.71 -4.25
C TYR A 76 -1.61 9.24 -4.11
N ARG A 77 -0.96 9.90 -5.06
CA ARG A 77 -1.02 11.35 -5.26
C ARG A 77 -0.93 11.64 -6.76
N ILE A 78 -1.71 12.62 -7.22
CA ILE A 78 -1.80 13.00 -8.62
C ILE A 78 -1.01 14.29 -8.86
N TYR A 79 -0.29 14.37 -9.97
CA TYR A 79 0.55 15.52 -10.32
C TYR A 79 0.36 15.90 -11.77
N ASN A 80 0.30 17.20 -12.07
CA ASN A 80 0.43 17.69 -13.45
C ASN A 80 1.90 17.79 -13.92
N SER A 81 2.87 17.50 -13.05
CA SER A 81 4.29 17.65 -13.36
C SER A 81 5.10 16.49 -12.81
N SER A 82 5.80 15.80 -13.70
CA SER A 82 6.82 14.80 -13.36
C SER A 82 7.91 15.37 -12.44
N SER A 83 8.25 16.65 -12.56
CA SER A 83 9.21 17.33 -11.69
C SER A 83 8.70 17.44 -10.25
N ALA A 84 7.46 17.90 -10.05
CA ALA A 84 6.87 17.99 -8.72
C ALA A 84 6.72 16.61 -8.07
N ARG A 85 6.27 15.62 -8.85
CA ARG A 85 6.25 14.21 -8.44
C ARG A 85 7.63 13.72 -7.98
N ASN A 86 8.69 13.98 -8.76
CA ASN A 86 10.05 13.54 -8.44
C ASN A 86 10.60 14.22 -7.18
N GLN A 87 10.22 15.48 -6.92
CA GLN A 87 10.56 16.16 -5.66
C GLN A 87 9.90 15.47 -4.46
N ASP A 88 8.64 15.04 -4.58
CA ASP A 88 7.98 14.30 -3.51
C ASP A 88 8.57 12.91 -3.31
N ILE A 89 8.93 12.19 -4.38
CA ILE A 89 9.67 10.92 -4.27
C ILE A 89 10.96 11.11 -3.45
N ALA A 90 11.75 12.13 -3.77
CA ALA A 90 12.98 12.42 -3.03
C ALA A 90 12.73 12.79 -1.56
N ALA A 91 11.66 13.55 -1.29
CA ALA A 91 11.26 13.92 0.07
C ALA A 91 10.80 12.71 0.88
N ILE A 92 10.07 11.77 0.27
CA ILE A 92 9.62 10.53 0.89
C ILE A 92 10.82 9.65 1.27
N SER A 93 11.77 9.46 0.34
CA SER A 93 13.00 8.71 0.63
C SER A 93 13.80 9.33 1.78
N THR A 94 13.92 10.66 1.82
CA THR A 94 14.63 11.37 2.90
C THR A 94 13.92 11.26 4.25
N TYR A 95 12.58 11.36 4.26
CA TYR A 95 11.79 11.26 5.49
C TYR A 95 11.94 9.87 6.13
N TYR A 96 11.94 8.82 5.30
CA TYR A 96 12.13 7.45 5.76
C TYR A 96 13.47 7.24 6.49
N GLU A 97 14.57 7.78 5.95
CA GLU A 97 15.88 7.71 6.62
C GLU A 97 15.93 8.45 7.97
N SER A 98 14.97 9.36 8.20
CA SER A 98 14.97 10.27 9.35
C SER A 98 13.93 9.93 10.43
N TYR A 99 12.89 9.14 10.13
CA TYR A 99 11.77 8.90 11.06
C TYR A 99 10.94 7.64 10.71
N ASP A 100 11.08 6.56 11.49
CA ASP A 100 10.57 5.22 11.11
C ASP A 100 9.12 4.88 11.57
N GLY A 101 8.40 5.81 12.20
CA GLY A 101 7.11 5.47 12.86
C GLY A 101 5.85 6.23 12.38
N LEU A 102 6.00 7.32 11.62
CA LEU A 102 4.89 8.25 11.33
C LEU A 102 4.76 8.63 9.84
N ILE A 103 5.38 7.86 8.95
CA ILE A 103 5.41 8.19 7.52
C ILE A 103 4.02 8.32 6.91
N GLN A 104 3.07 7.45 7.29
CA GLN A 104 1.70 7.52 6.78
C GLN A 104 0.97 8.81 7.22
N ASN A 105 1.18 9.24 8.47
CA ASN A 105 0.61 10.49 8.98
C ASN A 105 1.18 11.70 8.24
N TRP A 106 2.49 11.70 7.97
CA TRP A 106 3.12 12.76 7.19
C TRP A 106 2.66 12.75 5.73
N LEU A 107 2.57 11.58 5.10
CA LEU A 107 2.06 11.41 3.75
C LEU A 107 0.64 11.95 3.60
N SER A 108 -0.27 11.57 4.50
CA SER A 108 -1.67 11.97 4.43
C SER A 108 -1.85 13.45 4.79
N ASN A 109 -1.26 13.90 5.90
CA ASN A 109 -1.53 15.25 6.43
C ASN A 109 -0.70 16.35 5.75
N THR A 110 0.56 16.04 5.38
CA THR A 110 1.50 17.02 4.80
C THR A 110 1.60 16.88 3.29
N LYS A 111 1.73 15.65 2.77
CA LYS A 111 1.87 15.41 1.31
C LYS A 111 0.55 15.17 0.59
N LYS A 112 -0.56 15.10 1.34
CA LYS A 112 -1.92 14.93 0.80
C LYS A 112 -2.07 13.67 -0.07
N PHE A 113 -1.36 12.60 0.29
CA PHE A 113 -1.57 11.29 -0.30
C PHE A 113 -2.89 10.71 0.22
N HIS A 114 -3.68 10.16 -0.69
CA HIS A 114 -4.97 9.56 -0.38
C HIS A 114 -4.86 8.04 -0.45
N ARG A 115 -5.74 7.33 0.27
CA ARG A 115 -5.84 5.87 0.14
C ARG A 115 -6.53 5.53 -1.16
N MET A 116 -6.01 4.56 -1.88
CA MET A 116 -6.72 3.99 -3.03
C MET A 116 -7.85 3.10 -2.53
N ALA A 117 -9.00 3.16 -3.19
CA ALA A 117 -10.12 2.26 -2.97
C ALA A 117 -10.35 1.38 -4.20
N ASN A 118 -11.37 0.52 -4.14
CA ASN A 118 -11.77 -0.30 -5.27
C ASN A 118 -13.29 -0.49 -5.32
N SER A 119 -13.81 -0.83 -6.50
CA SER A 119 -15.24 -0.91 -6.75
C SER A 119 -15.94 -2.16 -6.15
N VAL A 120 -15.19 -3.15 -5.65
CA VAL A 120 -15.77 -4.38 -5.07
C VAL A 120 -15.92 -4.28 -3.56
N ARG A 121 -14.94 -3.67 -2.89
CA ARG A 121 -14.82 -3.53 -1.43
C ARG A 121 -14.79 -2.06 -1.03
N VAL A 122 -15.83 -1.35 -1.47
CA VAL A 122 -15.97 0.11 -1.29
C VAL A 122 -15.88 0.48 0.20
N ASN A 123 -14.98 1.40 0.52
CA ASN A 123 -14.70 1.87 1.89
C ASN A 123 -14.23 0.78 2.87
N GLU A 124 -13.74 -0.36 2.38
CA GLU A 124 -13.08 -1.37 3.21
C GLU A 124 -11.55 -1.25 3.15
N TYR A 125 -10.91 -1.37 4.31
CA TYR A 125 -9.46 -1.36 4.44
C TYR A 125 -8.95 -2.61 5.17
N PRO A 126 -7.75 -3.11 4.85
CA PRO A 126 -6.85 -2.59 3.80
C PRO A 126 -7.35 -2.91 2.38
N LEU A 127 -6.86 -2.16 1.38
CA LEU A 127 -7.16 -2.38 -0.04
C LEU A 127 -7.00 -3.85 -0.44
N ILE A 128 -5.88 -4.47 -0.05
CA ILE A 128 -5.57 -5.88 -0.27
C ILE A 128 -5.61 -6.61 1.07
N PRO A 129 -6.65 -7.43 1.37
CA PRO A 129 -6.71 -8.21 2.61
C PRO A 129 -5.54 -9.18 2.75
N SER A 130 -5.13 -9.48 3.97
CA SER A 130 -4.11 -10.49 4.24
C SER A 130 -4.48 -11.87 3.70
N ALA A 131 -3.47 -12.66 3.34
CA ALA A 131 -3.60 -14.07 3.00
C ALA A 131 -2.43 -14.88 3.55
N SER A 132 -2.52 -16.22 3.51
CA SER A 132 -1.49 -17.13 4.01
C SER A 132 -0.18 -17.06 3.22
N ASP A 133 -0.29 -16.81 1.92
CA ASP A 133 0.81 -16.90 0.97
C ASP A 133 1.06 -15.57 0.26
N ASN A 134 2.32 -15.35 -0.14
CA ASN A 134 2.70 -14.20 -0.95
C ASN A 134 2.00 -14.26 -2.31
N ARG A 135 1.31 -13.18 -2.65
CA ARG A 135 0.55 -13.00 -3.89
C ARG A 135 1.13 -11.86 -4.69
N GLU A 136 0.87 -11.90 -5.97
CA GLU A 136 1.11 -10.78 -6.87
C GLU A 136 -0.11 -9.85 -6.86
N VAL A 137 0.16 -8.55 -6.93
CA VAL A 137 -0.83 -7.48 -6.97
C VAL A 137 -0.57 -6.69 -8.24
N TYR A 138 -1.57 -6.67 -9.12
CA TYR A 138 -1.58 -5.93 -10.37
C TYR A 138 -2.63 -4.83 -10.29
N ILE A 139 -2.25 -3.59 -10.64
CA ILE A 139 -3.15 -2.43 -10.63
C ILE A 139 -2.95 -1.65 -11.93
N ARG A 140 -4.04 -1.43 -12.67
CA ARG A 140 -4.06 -0.60 -13.88
C ARG A 140 -5.23 0.37 -13.83
N PHE A 141 -4.99 1.63 -14.16
CA PHE A 141 -6.00 2.71 -14.11
C PHE A 141 -6.76 2.90 -15.42
N THR A 142 -6.12 2.64 -16.55
CA THR A 142 -6.71 2.84 -17.89
C THR A 142 -6.71 1.52 -18.65
N GLN A 143 -7.82 1.22 -19.34
CA GLN A 143 -7.90 0.05 -20.21
C GLN A 143 -6.85 0.15 -21.33
N TYR A 144 -6.17 -0.95 -21.63
CA TYR A 144 -5.16 -1.01 -22.70
C TYR A 144 -5.65 -1.74 -23.95
N THR A 145 -6.30 -2.88 -23.76
CA THR A 145 -6.97 -3.66 -24.82
C THR A 145 -8.34 -4.11 -24.30
N ASP A 146 -9.16 -4.70 -25.17
CA ASP A 146 -10.43 -5.31 -24.76
C ASP A 146 -10.27 -6.39 -23.67
N ASN A 147 -9.09 -7.03 -23.58
CA ASN A 147 -8.82 -8.07 -22.58
C ASN A 147 -7.95 -7.59 -21.40
N VAL A 148 -7.45 -6.35 -21.44
CA VAL A 148 -6.61 -5.77 -20.38
C VAL A 148 -7.34 -4.55 -19.79
N PRO A 149 -8.31 -4.78 -18.88
CA PRO A 149 -9.16 -3.73 -18.32
C PRO A 149 -8.45 -2.90 -17.24
N SER A 150 -9.04 -1.75 -16.89
CA SER A 150 -8.72 -1.02 -15.67
C SER A 150 -9.22 -1.80 -14.45
N ARG A 151 -8.32 -2.58 -13.83
CA ARG A 151 -8.65 -3.47 -12.70
C ARG A 151 -7.50 -3.65 -11.73
N ILE A 152 -7.87 -4.10 -10.53
CA ILE A 152 -6.97 -4.64 -9.51
C ILE A 152 -7.14 -6.15 -9.47
N PHE A 153 -6.06 -6.88 -9.74
CA PHE A 153 -6.01 -8.34 -9.58
C PHE A 153 -5.02 -8.73 -8.50
N VAL A 154 -5.41 -9.69 -7.66
CA VAL A 154 -4.56 -10.24 -6.60
C VAL A 154 -4.54 -11.77 -6.68
N GLY A 155 -3.36 -12.37 -6.72
CA GLY A 155 -3.24 -13.82 -6.77
C GLY A 155 -1.90 -14.30 -7.31
N ASN A 156 -1.85 -15.53 -7.81
CA ASN A 156 -0.70 -16.01 -8.57
C ASN A 156 -0.92 -15.66 -10.05
N LEU A 157 -0.50 -14.45 -10.44
CA LEU A 157 -0.91 -13.88 -11.73
C LEU A 157 -0.07 -14.41 -12.89
N GLY A 158 1.21 -14.76 -12.66
CA GLY A 158 2.09 -15.33 -13.68
C GLY A 158 2.58 -14.32 -14.73
N ILE A 159 2.23 -13.05 -14.58
CA ILE A 159 2.55 -12.00 -15.56
C ILE A 159 4.04 -11.70 -15.48
N THR A 160 4.78 -12.07 -16.51
CA THR A 160 6.24 -11.87 -16.56
C THR A 160 6.67 -10.72 -17.46
N SER A 161 5.76 -10.21 -18.28
CA SER A 161 6.00 -9.10 -19.20
C SER A 161 4.70 -8.41 -19.60
N ALA A 162 4.82 -7.23 -20.21
CA ALA A 162 3.66 -6.53 -20.77
C ALA A 162 2.95 -7.33 -21.89
N ALA A 163 3.69 -8.17 -22.63
CA ALA A 163 3.15 -9.00 -23.70
C ALA A 163 2.30 -10.17 -23.18
N ASP A 164 2.55 -10.63 -21.95
CA ASP A 164 1.83 -11.75 -21.34
C ASP A 164 0.44 -11.34 -20.82
N GLN A 165 0.16 -10.03 -20.72
CA GLN A 165 -1.06 -9.51 -20.09
C GLN A 165 -2.35 -9.96 -20.79
N ASP A 166 -2.39 -9.94 -22.12
CA ASP A 166 -3.62 -10.18 -22.88
C ASP A 166 -4.12 -11.62 -22.71
N GLU A 167 -3.21 -12.60 -22.77
CA GLU A 167 -3.53 -14.02 -22.59
C GLU A 167 -3.76 -14.36 -21.10
N GLN A 168 -2.90 -13.85 -20.22
CA GLN A 168 -2.94 -14.24 -18.82
C GLN A 168 -4.07 -13.56 -18.03
N LEU A 169 -4.34 -12.26 -18.25
CA LEU A 169 -5.43 -11.56 -17.56
C LEU A 169 -6.80 -12.02 -18.04
N ALA A 170 -6.95 -12.38 -19.32
CA ALA A 170 -8.16 -12.99 -19.84
C ALA A 170 -8.49 -14.33 -19.13
N GLY A 171 -7.47 -15.14 -18.85
CA GLY A 171 -7.63 -16.40 -18.10
C GLY A 171 -7.85 -16.23 -16.59
N LEU A 172 -7.47 -15.06 -16.06
CA LEU A 172 -7.37 -14.81 -14.62
C LEU A 172 -8.69 -14.57 -13.90
N LEU A 173 -9.75 -14.26 -14.65
CA LEU A 173 -11.12 -14.02 -14.13
C LEU A 173 -11.73 -15.23 -13.40
N THR A 174 -11.02 -16.37 -13.35
CA THR A 174 -11.49 -17.62 -12.71
C THR A 174 -10.61 -18.12 -11.56
N THR A 175 -9.39 -17.59 -11.40
CA THR A 175 -8.39 -18.10 -10.41
C THR A 175 -7.74 -17.02 -9.55
N SER A 176 -8.08 -15.75 -9.75
CA SER A 176 -7.59 -14.62 -8.97
C SER A 176 -8.71 -13.93 -8.20
N PHE A 177 -8.30 -13.11 -7.22
CA PHE A 177 -9.19 -12.18 -6.56
C PHE A 177 -9.24 -10.89 -7.36
N ASP A 178 -10.34 -10.70 -8.10
CA ASP A 178 -10.65 -9.45 -8.81
C ASP A 178 -11.26 -8.46 -7.82
N LEU A 179 -10.52 -7.40 -7.53
CA LEU A 179 -10.94 -6.31 -6.65
C LEU A 179 -11.68 -5.20 -7.41
N GLY A 180 -11.91 -5.37 -8.72
CA GLY A 180 -12.62 -4.42 -9.56
C GLY A 180 -11.77 -3.22 -9.95
N ILE A 181 -12.43 -2.10 -10.20
CA ILE A 181 -11.81 -0.87 -10.73
C ILE A 181 -11.10 -0.15 -9.58
N PRO A 182 -9.85 0.32 -9.76
CA PRO A 182 -9.20 1.21 -8.79
C PRO A 182 -9.94 2.54 -8.72
N LEU A 183 -10.22 3.01 -7.51
CA LEU A 183 -10.95 4.25 -7.27
C LEU A 183 -10.12 5.23 -6.44
N ARG A 184 -10.28 6.51 -6.74
CA ARG A 184 -9.87 7.65 -5.93
C ARG A 184 -10.71 7.74 -4.66
N THR A 185 -10.19 8.43 -3.65
CA THR A 185 -10.95 8.80 -2.45
C THR A 185 -10.85 10.30 -2.22
N ASN A 186 -11.82 10.88 -1.53
CA ASN A 186 -11.69 12.24 -1.01
C ASN A 186 -10.71 12.29 0.19
N SER A 187 -10.50 13.49 0.75
CA SER A 187 -9.61 13.72 1.89
C SER A 187 -10.02 13.02 3.20
N GLU A 188 -11.25 12.54 3.28
CA GLU A 188 -11.76 11.72 4.40
C GLU A 188 -11.57 10.21 4.16
N GLY A 189 -11.04 9.81 3.00
CA GLY A 189 -10.86 8.41 2.61
C GLY A 189 -12.15 7.74 2.12
N VAL A 190 -13.15 8.52 1.70
CA VAL A 190 -14.44 8.04 1.20
C VAL A 190 -14.44 8.00 -0.33
N THR A 191 -15.05 6.96 -0.89
CA THR A 191 -15.31 6.80 -2.34
C THR A 191 -16.76 6.39 -2.61
N ASP A 192 -17.22 6.57 -3.84
CA ASP A 192 -18.49 6.06 -4.37
C ASP A 192 -18.24 5.34 -5.71
N ALA A 193 -18.38 4.01 -5.73
CA ALA A 193 -18.21 3.21 -6.94
C ALA A 193 -19.29 3.40 -8.00
N SER A 194 -20.33 4.19 -7.71
CA SER A 194 -21.37 4.56 -8.66
C SER A 194 -21.19 5.94 -9.29
N SER A 195 -20.19 6.72 -8.83
CA SER A 195 -19.83 8.00 -9.42
C SER A 195 -18.54 7.91 -10.22
N ASP A 196 -18.55 8.50 -11.41
CA ASP A 196 -17.37 8.59 -12.26
C ASP A 196 -16.33 9.56 -11.68
N ASP A 197 -16.74 10.49 -10.79
CA ASP A 197 -15.85 11.43 -10.09
C ASP A 197 -14.71 10.73 -9.35
N TYR A 198 -14.88 9.46 -8.95
CA TYR A 198 -13.84 8.70 -8.25
C TYR A 198 -12.97 7.85 -9.17
N LEU A 199 -13.15 7.92 -10.49
CA LEU A 199 -12.31 7.18 -11.43
C LEU A 199 -10.94 7.84 -11.59
N PHE A 200 -9.94 7.02 -11.88
CA PHE A 200 -8.66 7.50 -12.42
C PHE A 200 -8.81 7.71 -13.93
N SER A 201 -9.55 8.75 -14.31
CA SER A 201 -9.78 9.17 -15.70
C SER A 201 -9.29 10.59 -15.90
N TYR A 202 -8.85 10.93 -17.10
CA TYR A 202 -8.34 12.28 -17.39
C TYR A 202 -9.43 13.35 -17.16
N ASP A 203 -10.63 13.11 -17.68
CA ASP A 203 -11.76 14.04 -17.63
C ASP A 203 -12.33 14.27 -16.22
N GLU A 204 -12.08 13.34 -15.30
CA GLU A 204 -12.63 13.37 -13.95
C GLU A 204 -11.65 13.98 -12.94
N ILE A 205 -10.37 14.15 -13.32
CA ILE A 205 -9.34 14.72 -12.44
C ILE A 205 -9.27 16.23 -12.64
N ASP A 206 -9.57 16.97 -11.59
CA ASP A 206 -9.60 18.43 -11.58
C ASP A 206 -8.38 19.05 -10.86
N THR A 207 -8.01 20.26 -11.27
CA THR A 207 -6.82 20.94 -10.73
C THR A 207 -6.92 21.31 -9.25
N ASP A 208 -8.14 21.43 -8.74
CA ASP A 208 -8.47 21.77 -7.35
C ASP A 208 -8.86 20.55 -6.50
N ASP A 209 -8.80 19.34 -7.06
CA ASP A 209 -8.99 18.11 -6.31
C ASP A 209 -7.99 18.01 -5.15
N ASP A 210 -8.49 17.56 -4.00
CA ASP A 210 -7.69 17.42 -2.78
C ASP A 210 -6.49 16.48 -2.95
N ASP A 211 -6.56 15.52 -3.89
CA ASP A 211 -5.51 14.55 -4.22
C ASP A 211 -4.56 14.99 -5.36
N VAL A 212 -4.75 16.20 -5.90
CA VAL A 212 -3.98 16.77 -7.02
C VAL A 212 -2.97 17.82 -6.56
N THR A 213 -1.72 17.67 -6.97
CA THR A 213 -0.67 18.68 -6.89
C THR A 213 -0.51 19.35 -8.25
N TYR A 214 -1.11 20.53 -8.39
CA TYR A 214 -1.00 21.34 -9.60
C TYR A 214 0.05 22.45 -9.43
N THR A 215 1.16 22.37 -10.16
CA THR A 215 2.29 23.31 -10.04
C THR A 215 2.67 24.03 -11.33
N SER A 216 2.25 23.51 -12.48
CA SER A 216 2.45 24.16 -13.78
C SER A 216 1.51 25.35 -13.96
N SER A 217 1.97 26.37 -14.67
CA SER A 217 1.13 27.46 -15.18
C SER A 217 0.61 27.19 -16.60
N VAL A 218 0.88 26.01 -17.15
CA VAL A 218 0.46 25.57 -18.49
C VAL A 218 -0.46 24.37 -18.30
N GLU A 219 -1.59 24.39 -19.01
CA GLU A 219 -2.50 23.24 -19.17
C GLU A 219 -1.69 21.99 -19.53
N THR A 220 -1.99 20.88 -18.86
CA THR A 220 -1.35 19.59 -19.08
C THR A 220 -2.31 18.70 -19.86
N ASP A 221 -1.81 17.88 -20.78
CA ASP A 221 -2.55 16.82 -21.48
C ASP A 221 -2.43 15.47 -20.76
N LYS A 222 -1.78 15.47 -19.59
CA LYS A 222 -1.55 14.27 -18.78
C LYS A 222 -1.46 14.52 -17.29
N TRP A 223 -1.84 13.49 -16.55
CA TRP A 223 -1.67 13.36 -15.12
C TRP A 223 -0.66 12.27 -14.81
N HIS A 224 0.17 12.49 -13.79
CA HIS A 224 1.08 11.50 -13.24
C HIS A 224 0.55 11.04 -11.89
N VAL A 225 0.18 9.77 -11.76
CA VAL A 225 -0.31 9.17 -10.52
C VAL A 225 0.80 8.37 -9.87
N LEU A 226 1.40 8.90 -8.81
CA LEU A 226 2.41 8.22 -8.00
C LEU A 226 1.72 7.32 -6.98
N ALA A 227 2.14 6.06 -6.89
CA ALA A 227 1.61 5.12 -5.92
C ALA A 227 2.70 4.57 -4.98
N LEU A 228 2.33 4.43 -3.71
CA LEU A 228 3.11 3.82 -2.63
C LEU A 228 2.30 2.68 -2.03
N VAL A 229 2.94 1.59 -1.63
CA VAL A 229 2.30 0.47 -0.94
C VAL A 229 2.92 0.23 0.43
N PHE A 230 2.08 -0.11 1.39
CA PHE A 230 2.43 -0.40 2.79
C PHE A 230 1.81 -1.71 3.21
N ALA A 231 2.52 -2.54 3.98
CA ALA A 231 1.81 -3.48 4.84
C ALA A 231 1.11 -2.70 5.95
N TYR A 232 -0.11 -3.13 6.26
CA TYR A 232 -1.02 -2.51 7.20
C TYR A 232 -1.40 -3.50 8.29
N GLY A 233 -1.49 -2.99 9.51
CA GLY A 233 -1.90 -3.75 10.68
C GLY A 233 -2.42 -2.86 11.79
N THR A 234 -2.71 -3.48 12.93
CA THR A 234 -3.14 -2.80 14.15
C THR A 234 -2.40 -3.32 15.37
N ASP A 235 -2.07 -2.44 16.32
CA ASP A 235 -1.60 -2.88 17.63
C ASP A 235 -2.74 -3.44 18.49
N ALA A 236 -2.41 -3.91 19.70
CA ALA A 236 -3.39 -4.42 20.67
C ALA A 236 -4.42 -3.37 21.15
N THR A 237 -4.16 -2.08 20.91
CA THR A 237 -5.06 -0.95 21.19
C THR A 237 -5.79 -0.44 19.95
N TYR A 238 -5.69 -1.16 18.83
CA TYR A 238 -6.30 -0.84 17.53
C TYR A 238 -5.73 0.41 16.84
N ASN A 239 -4.56 0.91 17.25
CA ASN A 239 -3.87 1.93 16.46
C ASN A 239 -3.32 1.31 15.19
N SER A 240 -3.38 2.06 14.10
CA SER A 240 -2.84 1.62 12.82
C SER A 240 -1.30 1.53 12.86
N ILE A 241 -0.77 0.46 12.29
CA ILE A 241 0.65 0.21 12.09
C ILE A 241 0.89 0.07 10.60
N TYR A 242 1.99 0.66 10.13
CA TYR A 242 2.41 0.58 8.74
C TYR A 242 3.86 0.10 8.66
N SER A 243 4.16 -0.68 7.62
CA SER A 243 5.56 -0.91 7.24
C SER A 243 6.21 0.39 6.74
N PRO A 244 7.52 0.38 6.51
CA PRO A 244 8.14 1.25 5.51
C PRO A 244 7.33 1.35 4.21
N SER A 245 7.28 2.52 3.59
CA SER A 245 6.67 2.71 2.27
C SER A 245 7.48 2.00 1.19
N PHE A 246 6.81 1.36 0.24
CA PHE A 246 7.43 0.91 -1.00
C PHE A 246 6.87 1.71 -2.19
N THR A 247 7.73 2.38 -2.95
CA THR A 247 7.30 3.14 -4.14
C THR A 247 7.03 2.19 -5.31
N MET A 248 5.76 2.07 -5.71
CA MET A 248 5.36 1.22 -6.85
C MET A 248 5.69 1.88 -8.20
N GLY A 249 5.87 3.20 -8.22
CA GLY A 249 6.18 4.00 -9.40
C GLY A 249 5.10 5.02 -9.70
N SER A 250 5.06 5.53 -10.94
CA SER A 250 3.96 6.38 -11.40
C SER A 250 3.37 5.97 -12.74
N ILE A 251 2.05 5.98 -12.84
CA ILE A 251 1.31 5.79 -14.10
C ILE A 251 0.99 7.16 -14.71
N ILE A 252 0.99 7.24 -16.03
CA ILE A 252 0.52 8.38 -16.82
C ILE A 252 -0.93 8.12 -17.24
N ILE A 253 -1.79 9.10 -17.00
CA ILE A 253 -3.16 9.15 -17.52
C ILE A 253 -3.21 10.31 -18.51
N THR A 254 -3.61 10.04 -19.75
CA THR A 254 -3.68 11.04 -20.83
C THR A 254 -5.12 11.31 -21.21
N ASP A 255 -5.36 12.51 -21.76
CA ASP A 255 -6.56 12.81 -22.54
C ASP A 255 -6.63 11.84 -23.74
N ASN A 256 -7.71 11.09 -23.91
CA ASN A 256 -7.85 10.04 -24.93
C ASN A 256 -8.48 10.57 -26.23
#